data_AF-A0AA39DTR3-F1
#
_entry.id   AF-A0AA39DTR3-F1
#
_cell.length_a   1.000
_cell.length_b   1.000
_cell.length_c   1.000
_cell.angle_alpha   90.00
_cell.angle_beta   90.00
_cell.angle_gamma   90.00
#
_symmetry.space_group_name_H-M   'P 1'
#
loop_
_entity.id
_entity.type
_entity.pdbx_description
1 polymer ?
#
loop_
_entity_poly.entity_id
_entity_poly.type
_entity_poly.pdbx_seq_one_letter_code
_entity_poly.pdbx_strand_id
1 'polypeptide(L)'
;MVYTFCNFLIVEVYAVMQSETEQRPHKVSFYVDKDKARDVMRALSEQLEKRGLDVKIIYSGGMDLDILPQGAGKGQALAYLLKKFKAEGKLPNNTLVCGDSGNDAELFSIPDVYGVMVSNAQEELLQWHAENAKNNPKIIHATERCASGIIQAIGQFSLGPNTSPRDLKCSSECKMEDTNPGHEIVKFYLFYERWRRAEVENSDQSLEKLKAVCYPSGVFIHPSGVERPLHDCISAMKNCYGNKRKGLRVWVDRVSSAQISSDTWLVKFDKWELSGEEWQCCRTTVILRSRAASLSDGFTWMHVHQTWLEGSGAKNQTNWLF
;
A
#
# COMPACT_ATOMS: atom_id res chain seq x y z
N MET A 1 -31.39 -3.20 -17.29
CA MET A 1 -32.80 -2.97 -16.92
C MET A 1 -32.94 -2.16 -15.60
N VAL A 2 -31.93 -1.35 -15.20
CA VAL A 2 -32.00 -0.49 -13.99
C VAL A 2 -32.15 1.00 -14.35
N TYR A 3 -31.81 1.39 -15.58
CA TYR A 3 -31.84 2.78 -16.05
C TYR A 3 -33.24 3.38 -16.26
N THR A 4 -34.32 2.58 -16.21
CA THR A 4 -35.67 3.06 -16.61
C THR A 4 -36.64 3.26 -15.42
N PHE A 5 -36.19 3.11 -14.17
CA PHE A 5 -37.12 2.97 -13.03
C PHE A 5 -37.03 4.00 -11.90
N CYS A 6 -36.15 5.01 -12.00
CA CYS A 6 -36.02 6.05 -10.96
C CYS A 6 -36.86 7.31 -11.23
N ASN A 7 -38.11 7.18 -11.67
CA ASN A 7 -39.11 8.24 -11.49
C ASN A 7 -39.76 8.08 -10.10
N PHE A 8 -39.03 8.51 -9.07
CA PHE A 8 -39.56 8.64 -7.71
C PHE A 8 -39.82 10.14 -7.48
N LEU A 9 -41.08 10.53 -7.26
CA LEU A 9 -41.47 11.93 -6.96
C LEU A 9 -40.69 12.54 -5.78
N ILE A 10 -40.15 11.72 -4.89
CA ILE A 10 -39.36 12.15 -3.71
C ILE A 10 -37.89 12.41 -4.09
N VAL A 11 -37.36 11.66 -5.05
CA VAL A 11 -35.99 11.85 -5.56
C VAL A 11 -35.93 13.15 -6.35
N GLU A 12 -36.91 13.44 -7.20
CA GLU A 12 -36.88 14.65 -8.05
C GLU A 12 -36.86 15.98 -7.28
N VAL A 13 -37.36 16.01 -6.04
CA VAL A 13 -37.45 17.26 -5.25
C VAL A 13 -36.25 17.46 -4.32
N TYR A 14 -35.64 16.37 -3.84
CA TYR A 14 -34.64 16.43 -2.76
C TYR A 14 -33.33 15.71 -3.08
N ALA A 15 -33.22 15.09 -4.25
CA ALA A 15 -32.05 14.32 -4.67
C ALA A 15 -31.69 14.62 -6.13
N VAL A 16 -30.42 14.96 -6.38
CA VAL A 16 -29.92 15.24 -7.73
C VAL A 16 -29.16 14.01 -8.22
N MET A 17 -29.51 13.46 -9.38
CA MET A 17 -28.78 12.30 -9.93
C MET A 17 -27.30 12.66 -10.17
N GLN A 18 -26.39 11.78 -9.75
CA GLN A 18 -24.96 11.97 -10.02
C GLN A 18 -24.64 11.71 -11.50
N SER A 19 -23.47 12.15 -11.96
CA SER A 19 -23.02 11.97 -13.35
C SER A 19 -23.07 10.51 -13.80
N GLU A 20 -23.17 10.28 -15.12
CA GLU A 20 -23.20 8.93 -15.70
C GLU A 20 -22.00 8.07 -15.30
N THR A 21 -20.85 8.70 -15.00
CA THR A 21 -19.63 8.04 -14.52
C THR A 21 -19.79 7.38 -13.15
N GLU A 22 -20.78 7.78 -12.35
CA GLU A 22 -21.07 7.21 -11.03
C GLU A 22 -22.19 6.16 -11.07
N GLN A 23 -22.92 6.08 -12.19
CA GLN A 23 -23.99 5.10 -12.38
C GLN A 23 -23.43 3.76 -12.88
N ARG A 24 -23.94 2.64 -12.36
CA ARG A 24 -23.57 1.29 -12.84
C ARG A 24 -24.81 0.41 -12.96
N PRO A 25 -24.73 -0.74 -13.66
CA PRO A 25 -25.87 -1.67 -13.79
C PRO A 25 -26.50 -2.09 -12.44
N HIS A 26 -25.74 -2.08 -11.35
CA HIS A 26 -26.17 -2.46 -10.00
C HIS A 26 -25.94 -1.36 -8.96
N LYS A 27 -25.83 -0.10 -9.39
CA LYS A 27 -25.66 1.06 -8.51
C LYS A 27 -26.31 2.28 -9.12
N VAL A 28 -27.21 2.91 -8.36
CA VAL A 28 -27.80 4.20 -8.73
C VAL A 28 -27.42 5.23 -7.65
N SER A 29 -26.87 6.36 -8.07
CA SER A 29 -26.31 7.36 -7.15
C SER A 29 -26.96 8.73 -7.30
N PHE A 30 -27.17 9.39 -6.16
CA PHE A 30 -27.73 10.72 -6.05
C PHE A 30 -26.90 11.60 -5.10
N TYR A 31 -27.05 12.90 -5.20
CA TYR A 31 -26.66 13.89 -4.21
C TYR A 31 -27.88 14.26 -3.38
N VAL A 32 -27.75 14.25 -2.06
CA VAL A 32 -28.81 14.62 -1.11
C VAL A 32 -28.22 15.49 -0.02
N ASP A 33 -28.85 16.63 0.28
CA ASP A 33 -28.42 17.49 1.37
C ASP A 33 -28.49 16.73 2.71
N LYS A 34 -27.48 16.92 3.56
CA LYS A 34 -27.34 16.21 4.84
C LYS A 34 -28.55 16.29 5.75
N ASP A 35 -29.14 17.48 5.85
CA ASP A 35 -30.34 17.79 6.63
C ASP A 35 -31.60 17.05 6.12
N LYS A 36 -31.59 16.58 4.87
CA LYS A 36 -32.68 15.82 4.24
C LYS A 36 -32.38 14.33 4.13
N ALA A 37 -31.12 13.93 4.26
CA ALA A 37 -30.65 12.56 4.01
C ALA A 37 -31.48 11.51 4.74
N ARG A 38 -31.73 11.69 6.05
CA ARG A 38 -32.50 10.74 6.85
C ARG A 38 -33.93 10.55 6.36
N ASP A 39 -34.61 11.64 6.02
CA ASP A 39 -36.00 11.59 5.56
C ASP A 39 -36.12 11.00 4.15
N VAL A 40 -35.18 11.36 3.26
CA VAL A 40 -35.08 10.80 1.91
C VAL A 40 -34.78 9.31 1.95
N MET A 41 -33.82 8.86 2.78
CA MET A 41 -33.50 7.44 2.94
C MET A 41 -34.70 6.64 3.45
N ARG A 42 -35.40 7.12 4.49
CA ARG A 42 -36.61 6.46 5.02
C ARG A 42 -37.67 6.32 3.94
N ALA A 43 -37.99 7.41 3.25
CA ALA A 43 -39.01 7.41 2.23
C ALA A 43 -38.64 6.50 1.03
N LEU A 44 -37.38 6.51 0.60
CA LEU A 44 -36.89 5.63 -0.45
C LEU A 44 -36.98 4.15 -0.05
N SER A 45 -36.56 3.79 1.17
CA SER A 45 -36.63 2.41 1.67
C SER A 45 -38.05 1.88 1.61
N GLU A 46 -39.02 2.62 2.17
CA GLU A 46 -40.43 2.22 2.18
C GLU A 46 -41.01 2.05 0.77
N GLN A 47 -40.62 2.92 -0.19
CA GLN A 47 -41.12 2.84 -1.56
C GLN A 47 -40.50 1.68 -2.34
N LEU A 48 -39.21 1.40 -2.13
CA LEU A 48 -38.50 0.31 -2.78
C LEU A 48 -38.97 -1.05 -2.24
N GLU A 49 -39.17 -1.16 -0.92
CA GLU A 49 -39.75 -2.33 -0.26
C GLU A 49 -41.17 -2.64 -0.76
N LYS A 50 -42.03 -1.62 -0.89
CA LYS A 50 -43.40 -1.78 -1.45
C LYS A 50 -43.41 -2.31 -2.88
N ARG A 51 -42.33 -2.08 -3.63
CA ARG A 51 -42.15 -2.62 -4.99
C ARG A 51 -41.51 -4.01 -5.01
N GLY A 52 -41.22 -4.59 -3.85
CA GLY A 52 -40.57 -5.89 -3.72
C GLY A 52 -39.09 -5.88 -4.13
N LEU A 53 -38.43 -4.73 -4.09
CA LEU A 53 -37.01 -4.62 -4.42
C LEU A 53 -36.15 -4.90 -3.19
N ASP A 54 -35.22 -5.84 -3.33
CA ASP A 54 -34.24 -6.19 -2.29
C ASP A 54 -32.99 -5.32 -2.44
N VAL A 55 -33.04 -4.15 -1.79
CA VAL A 55 -32.04 -3.08 -1.94
C VAL A 55 -31.63 -2.53 -0.59
N LYS A 56 -30.43 -1.97 -0.56
CA LYS A 56 -29.95 -1.12 0.53
C LYS A 56 -29.63 0.27 0.02
N ILE A 57 -29.73 1.23 0.93
CA ILE A 57 -29.43 2.63 0.70
C ILE A 57 -28.26 3.00 1.59
N ILE A 58 -27.20 3.53 1.00
CA ILE A 58 -25.99 3.96 1.69
C ILE A 58 -25.87 5.47 1.53
N TYR A 59 -25.73 6.17 2.65
CA TYR A 59 -25.39 7.59 2.65
C TYR A 59 -23.94 7.77 3.09
N SER A 60 -23.17 8.58 2.37
CA SER A 60 -21.75 8.79 2.63
C SER A 60 -21.24 10.14 2.16
N GLY A 61 -20.07 10.56 2.66
CA GLY A 61 -19.39 11.76 2.18
C GLY A 61 -20.14 13.06 2.51
N GLY A 62 -21.12 12.99 3.41
CA GLY A 62 -21.98 14.11 3.75
C GLY A 62 -22.91 14.59 2.63
N MET A 63 -23.01 13.88 1.49
CA MET A 63 -23.93 14.23 0.40
C MET A 63 -24.29 13.08 -0.56
N ASP A 64 -23.50 12.01 -0.64
CA ASP A 64 -23.72 10.93 -1.60
C ASP A 64 -24.75 9.92 -1.07
N LEU A 65 -25.72 9.57 -1.91
CA LEU A 65 -26.71 8.53 -1.64
C LEU A 65 -26.68 7.46 -2.73
N ASP A 66 -26.26 6.26 -2.36
CA ASP A 66 -26.15 5.10 -3.22
C ASP A 66 -27.28 4.10 -2.95
N ILE A 67 -27.99 3.69 -4.00
CA ILE A 67 -28.96 2.59 -3.97
C ILE A 67 -28.31 1.38 -4.64
N LEU A 68 -28.20 0.28 -3.89
CA LEU A 68 -27.52 -0.94 -4.28
C LEU A 68 -28.42 -2.15 -4.02
N PRO A 69 -28.23 -3.28 -4.72
CA PRO A 69 -28.79 -4.57 -4.29
C PRO A 69 -28.35 -4.90 -2.85
N GLN A 70 -29.20 -5.57 -2.09
CA GLN A 70 -28.93 -5.91 -0.69
C GLN A 70 -27.61 -6.69 -0.50
N GLY A 71 -27.28 -7.57 -1.46
CA GLY A 71 -26.03 -8.35 -1.46
C GLY A 71 -24.77 -7.62 -1.96
N ALA A 72 -24.87 -6.34 -2.35
CA ALA A 72 -23.73 -5.55 -2.83
C ALA A 72 -23.01 -4.81 -1.69
N GLY A 73 -22.07 -3.89 -1.98
CA GLY A 73 -21.40 -3.05 -0.98
C GLY A 73 -20.07 -3.62 -0.44
N LYS A 74 -19.31 -2.75 0.26
CA LYS A 74 -17.94 -3.05 0.71
C LYS A 74 -17.90 -4.20 1.72
N GLY A 75 -18.83 -4.25 2.68
CA GLY A 75 -18.91 -5.33 3.66
C GLY A 75 -19.22 -6.69 3.02
N GLN A 76 -20.20 -6.76 2.13
CA GLN A 76 -20.54 -8.01 1.43
C GLN A 76 -19.40 -8.49 0.52
N ALA A 77 -18.70 -7.57 -0.15
CA ALA A 77 -17.52 -7.89 -0.94
C ALA A 77 -16.40 -8.49 -0.08
N LEU A 78 -16.15 -7.92 1.11
CA LEU A 78 -15.19 -8.47 2.06
C LEU A 78 -15.61 -9.86 2.57
N ALA A 79 -16.87 -10.03 2.96
CA ALA A 79 -17.40 -11.33 3.40
C ALA A 79 -17.24 -12.41 2.33
N TYR A 80 -17.49 -12.06 1.06
CA TYR A 80 -17.25 -12.93 -0.08
C TYR A 80 -15.76 -13.32 -0.22
N LEU A 81 -14.85 -12.34 -0.14
CA LEU A 81 -13.41 -12.59 -0.23
C LEU A 81 -12.90 -13.50 0.89
N LEU A 82 -13.32 -13.25 2.14
CA LEU A 82 -12.95 -14.09 3.29
C LEU A 82 -13.47 -15.52 3.13
N LYS A 83 -14.71 -15.69 2.65
CA LYS A 83 -15.28 -17.01 2.35
C LYS A 83 -14.48 -17.73 1.27
N LYS A 84 -14.09 -17.03 0.21
CA LYS A 84 -13.28 -17.59 -0.88
C LYS A 84 -11.89 -18.03 -0.39
N PHE A 85 -11.19 -17.16 0.35
CA PHE A 85 -9.89 -17.50 0.92
C PHE A 85 -9.96 -18.66 1.90
N LYS A 86 -11.02 -18.75 2.70
CA LYS A 86 -11.27 -19.93 3.54
C LYS A 86 -11.40 -21.21 2.72
N ALA A 87 -12.17 -21.19 1.63
CA ALA A 87 -12.36 -22.35 0.76
C ALA A 87 -11.06 -22.78 0.05
N GLU A 88 -10.16 -21.84 -0.23
CA GLU A 88 -8.85 -22.09 -0.84
C GLU A 88 -7.74 -22.42 0.18
N GLY A 89 -8.06 -22.49 1.48
CA GLY A 89 -7.07 -22.74 2.54
C GLY A 89 -6.07 -21.59 2.74
N LYS A 90 -6.44 -20.37 2.35
CA LYS A 90 -5.61 -19.15 2.36
C LYS A 90 -6.23 -18.03 3.21
N LEU A 91 -7.00 -18.39 4.24
CA LEU A 91 -7.62 -17.40 5.11
C LEU A 91 -6.53 -16.53 5.78
N PRO A 92 -6.62 -15.20 5.71
CA PRO A 92 -5.64 -14.34 6.36
C PRO A 92 -5.72 -14.50 7.89
N ASN A 93 -4.57 -14.48 8.56
CA ASN A 93 -4.52 -14.57 10.03
C ASN A 93 -5.24 -13.38 10.69
N ASN A 94 -5.04 -12.18 10.14
CA ASN A 94 -5.65 -10.95 10.60
C ASN A 94 -6.23 -10.18 9.40
N THR A 95 -7.34 -9.49 9.59
CA THR A 95 -7.94 -8.59 8.60
C THR A 95 -8.12 -7.22 9.23
N LEU A 96 -7.55 -6.17 8.63
CA LEU A 96 -7.76 -4.78 9.04
C LEU A 96 -8.62 -4.08 8.00
N VAL A 97 -9.78 -3.58 8.40
CA VAL A 97 -10.64 -2.70 7.59
C VAL A 97 -10.38 -1.24 7.97
N CYS A 98 -10.33 -0.38 6.96
CA CYS A 98 -10.06 1.04 7.12
C CYS A 98 -11.19 1.81 6.45
N GLY A 99 -11.80 2.77 7.16
CA GLY A 99 -12.93 3.53 6.64
C GLY A 99 -12.88 5.00 7.04
N ASP A 100 -13.50 5.82 6.19
CA ASP A 100 -13.61 7.27 6.41
C ASP A 100 -15.04 7.79 6.19
N SER A 101 -15.95 7.03 5.57
CA SER A 101 -17.31 7.49 5.31
C SER A 101 -18.37 6.40 5.51
N GLY A 102 -19.65 6.77 5.41
CA GLY A 102 -20.76 5.85 5.69
C GLY A 102 -20.81 4.59 4.80
N ASN A 103 -20.21 4.64 3.60
CA ASN A 103 -20.14 3.46 2.73
C ASN A 103 -19.17 2.38 3.23
N ASP A 104 -18.33 2.70 4.21
CA ASP A 104 -17.43 1.78 4.88
C ASP A 104 -18.06 1.10 6.11
N ALA A 105 -19.21 1.59 6.61
CA ALA A 105 -19.81 1.12 7.85
C ALA A 105 -19.98 -0.41 7.89
N GLU A 106 -20.45 -1.01 6.78
CA GLU A 106 -20.63 -2.47 6.71
C GLU A 106 -19.32 -3.27 6.84
N LEU A 107 -18.15 -2.70 6.52
CA LEU A 107 -16.87 -3.37 6.71
C LEU A 107 -16.62 -3.69 8.18
N PHE A 108 -17.01 -2.78 9.07
CA PHE A 108 -16.83 -2.90 10.52
C PHE A 108 -17.81 -3.89 11.16
N SER A 109 -18.89 -4.26 10.47
CA SER A 109 -19.84 -5.30 10.90
C SER A 109 -19.35 -6.71 10.61
N ILE A 110 -18.29 -6.88 9.83
CA ILE A 110 -17.78 -8.21 9.48
C ILE A 110 -17.13 -8.86 10.71
N PRO A 111 -17.49 -10.10 11.08
CA PRO A 111 -16.88 -10.79 12.21
C PRO A 111 -15.37 -10.94 12.06
N ASP A 112 -14.66 -10.92 13.20
CA ASP A 112 -13.22 -11.18 13.31
C ASP A 112 -12.30 -10.25 12.51
N VAL A 113 -12.77 -9.06 12.16
CA VAL A 113 -11.91 -7.99 11.62
C VAL A 113 -11.45 -7.04 12.72
N TYR A 114 -10.26 -6.48 12.52
CA TYR A 114 -9.83 -5.24 13.14
C TYR A 114 -10.34 -4.07 12.29
N GLY A 115 -10.76 -2.98 12.92
CA GLY A 115 -11.30 -1.81 12.23
C GLY A 115 -10.63 -0.53 12.68
N VAL A 116 -10.31 0.33 11.72
CA VAL A 116 -9.89 1.71 12.00
C VAL A 116 -10.74 2.71 11.23
N MET A 117 -11.31 3.65 11.97
CA MET A 117 -11.86 4.89 11.42
C MET A 117 -10.76 5.94 11.50
N VAL A 118 -10.35 6.51 10.36
CA VAL A 118 -9.31 7.55 10.33
C VAL A 118 -9.82 8.83 10.99
N SER A 119 -8.96 9.70 11.52
CA SER A 119 -9.45 10.86 12.29
C SER A 119 -10.21 11.91 11.47
N ASN A 120 -10.11 11.86 10.14
CA ASN A 120 -10.90 12.65 9.21
C ASN A 120 -12.17 11.91 8.74
N ALA A 121 -12.63 10.89 9.47
CA ALA A 121 -13.86 10.19 9.19
C ALA A 121 -15.08 11.12 9.29
N GLN A 122 -16.04 10.89 8.41
CA GLN A 122 -17.27 11.64 8.31
C GLN A 122 -18.24 11.30 9.45
N GLU A 123 -19.13 12.24 9.75
CA GLU A 123 -20.04 12.14 10.89
C GLU A 123 -20.95 10.91 10.80
N GLU A 124 -21.39 10.51 9.61
CA GLU A 124 -22.25 9.34 9.46
C GLU A 124 -21.56 8.03 9.88
N LEU A 125 -20.25 7.89 9.65
CA LEU A 125 -19.49 6.71 10.09
C LEU A 125 -19.24 6.76 11.60
N LEU A 126 -18.97 7.95 12.15
CA LEU A 126 -18.79 8.13 13.60
C LEU A 126 -20.10 7.89 14.37
N GLN A 127 -21.23 8.30 13.81
CA GLN A 127 -22.55 8.00 14.35
C GLN A 127 -22.81 6.49 14.33
N TRP A 128 -22.56 5.83 13.18
CA TRP A 128 -22.67 4.38 13.07
C TRP A 128 -21.80 3.68 14.14
N HIS A 129 -20.57 4.14 14.35
CA HIS A 129 -19.68 3.61 15.39
C HIS A 129 -20.27 3.73 16.79
N ALA A 130 -20.79 4.90 17.13
CA ALA A 130 -21.39 5.16 18.44
C ALA A 130 -22.60 4.25 18.72
N GLU A 131 -23.37 3.93 17.69
CA GLU A 131 -24.58 3.10 17.78
C GLU A 131 -24.27 1.59 17.75
N ASN A 132 -23.26 1.15 16.98
CA ASN A 132 -23.07 -0.27 16.65
C ASN A 132 -21.77 -0.88 17.21
N ALA A 133 -20.73 -0.08 17.42
CA ALA A 133 -19.36 -0.58 17.64
C ALA A 133 -18.63 0.05 18.83
N LYS A 134 -19.27 0.95 19.60
CA LYS A 134 -18.66 1.72 20.69
C LYS A 134 -17.87 0.88 21.71
N ASN A 135 -18.32 -0.35 21.98
CA ASN A 135 -17.72 -1.25 22.97
C ASN A 135 -16.88 -2.37 22.33
N ASN A 136 -16.63 -2.32 21.02
CA ASN A 136 -15.85 -3.35 20.32
C ASN A 136 -14.35 -3.01 20.40
N PRO A 137 -13.54 -3.77 21.16
CA PRO A 137 -12.12 -3.47 21.32
C PRO A 137 -11.30 -3.69 20.04
N LYS A 138 -11.86 -4.35 19.02
CA LYS A 138 -11.22 -4.52 17.71
C LYS A 138 -11.46 -3.33 16.77
N ILE A 139 -12.23 -2.32 17.18
CA ILE A 139 -12.52 -1.14 16.38
C ILE A 139 -12.02 0.09 17.12
N ILE A 140 -11.25 0.92 16.44
CA ILE A 140 -10.74 2.18 16.99
C ILE A 140 -11.09 3.35 16.08
N HIS A 141 -11.23 4.51 16.70
CA HIS A 141 -11.16 5.80 16.01
C HIS A 141 -9.74 6.34 16.20
N ALA A 142 -8.97 6.40 15.11
CA ALA A 142 -7.60 6.88 15.11
C ALA A 142 -7.54 8.37 15.46
N THR A 143 -6.42 8.81 16.01
CA THR A 143 -6.11 10.23 16.20
C THR A 143 -5.45 10.82 14.94
N GLU A 144 -4.79 9.98 14.16
CA GLU A 144 -4.10 10.35 12.93
C GLU A 144 -5.01 10.35 11.70
N ARG A 145 -4.74 11.27 10.78
CA ARG A 145 -5.53 11.46 9.54
C ARG A 145 -5.06 10.52 8.42
N CYS A 146 -5.98 10.14 7.54
CA CYS A 146 -5.70 9.40 6.31
C CYS A 146 -4.81 8.16 6.54
N ALA A 147 -3.79 7.96 5.71
CA ALA A 147 -2.86 6.83 5.80
C ALA A 147 -2.13 6.73 7.14
N SER A 148 -1.88 7.85 7.81
CA SER A 148 -1.26 7.84 9.15
C SER A 148 -2.17 7.17 10.19
N GLY A 149 -3.50 7.29 10.05
CA GLY A 149 -4.47 6.57 10.88
C GLY A 149 -4.42 5.06 10.68
N ILE A 150 -4.20 4.61 9.45
CA ILE A 150 -4.01 3.18 9.14
C ILE A 150 -2.74 2.66 9.81
N ILE A 151 -1.64 3.41 9.69
CA ILE A 151 -0.35 3.08 10.32
C ILE A 151 -0.50 3.03 11.85
N GLN A 152 -1.19 4.00 12.45
CA GLN A 152 -1.50 4.00 13.87
C GLN A 152 -2.24 2.71 14.29
N ALA A 153 -3.24 2.29 13.54
CA ALA A 153 -4.01 1.08 13.83
C ALA A 153 -3.18 -0.20 13.74
N ILE A 154 -2.30 -0.30 12.73
CA ILE A 154 -1.36 -1.43 12.60
C ILE A 154 -0.52 -1.57 13.88
N GLY A 155 -0.02 -0.46 14.43
CA GLY A 155 0.74 -0.45 15.67
C GLY A 155 -0.11 -0.79 16.90
N GLN A 156 -1.26 -0.14 17.06
CA GLN A 156 -2.13 -0.35 18.23
C GLN A 156 -2.66 -1.78 18.34
N PHE A 157 -3.03 -2.38 17.21
CA PHE A 157 -3.48 -3.77 17.17
C PHE A 157 -2.33 -4.79 17.07
N SER A 158 -1.08 -4.33 17.06
CA SER A 158 0.10 -5.20 16.90
C SER A 158 0.02 -6.10 15.66
N LEU A 159 -0.50 -5.57 14.55
CA LEU A 159 -0.67 -6.29 13.29
C LEU A 159 0.61 -6.34 12.44
N GLY A 160 1.63 -5.59 12.84
CA GLY A 160 2.90 -5.52 12.16
C GLY A 160 3.68 -4.23 12.47
N PRO A 161 4.78 -4.00 11.76
CA PRO A 161 5.57 -2.79 11.87
C PRO A 161 4.75 -1.57 11.40
N ASN A 162 4.72 -0.52 12.23
CA ASN A 162 3.99 0.72 11.97
C ASN A 162 4.91 1.92 11.74
N THR A 163 6.18 1.67 11.44
CA THR A 163 7.14 2.72 11.06
C THR A 163 7.73 2.36 9.72
N SER A 164 7.62 3.28 8.76
CA SER A 164 8.25 3.09 7.46
C SER A 164 9.77 2.99 7.63
N PRO A 165 10.45 2.05 6.97
CA PRO A 165 11.92 2.01 6.96
C PRO A 165 12.56 3.33 6.50
N ARG A 166 11.82 4.14 5.71
CA ARG A 166 12.25 5.47 5.26
C ARG A 166 12.29 6.50 6.39
N ASP A 167 11.47 6.35 7.43
CA ASP A 167 11.34 7.31 8.52
C ASP A 167 12.31 7.01 9.68
N LEU A 168 12.94 5.84 9.68
CA LEU A 168 13.92 5.44 10.70
C LEU A 168 15.23 6.22 10.53
N LYS A 169 15.72 6.88 11.59
CA LYS A 169 16.96 7.68 11.52
C LYS A 169 18.19 6.78 11.45
N CYS A 170 18.18 5.64 12.12
CA CYS A 170 19.30 4.70 12.14
C CYS A 170 18.91 3.33 11.58
N SER A 171 19.76 2.73 10.75
CA SER A 171 19.53 1.41 10.15
C SER A 171 19.45 0.26 11.17
N SER A 172 19.99 0.48 12.39
CA SER A 172 19.94 -0.47 13.50
C SER A 172 18.59 -0.53 14.23
N GLU A 173 17.69 0.43 13.99
CA GLU A 173 16.36 0.49 14.61
C GLU A 173 15.35 -0.42 13.88
N CYS A 174 15.67 -0.86 12.66
CA CYS A 174 14.83 -1.74 11.84
C CYS A 174 15.09 -3.22 12.17
N LYS A 175 14.75 -3.65 13.39
CA LYS A 175 14.69 -5.07 13.74
C LYS A 175 13.35 -5.63 13.25
N MET A 176 13.30 -6.04 12.00
CA MET A 176 12.18 -6.82 11.48
C MET A 176 12.55 -8.29 11.62
N GLU A 177 11.72 -9.05 12.31
CA GLU A 177 11.89 -10.49 12.54
C GLU A 177 11.72 -11.32 11.25
N ASP A 178 11.19 -10.71 10.18
CA ASP A 178 10.99 -11.39 8.90
C ASP A 178 12.21 -11.31 7.99
N THR A 179 12.78 -12.49 7.72
CA THR A 179 13.80 -12.84 6.72
C THR A 179 13.29 -12.70 5.28
N ASN A 180 12.51 -11.67 4.97
CA ASN A 180 12.04 -11.44 3.60
C ASN A 180 13.19 -10.84 2.75
N PRO A 181 13.61 -11.49 1.65
CA PRO A 181 14.64 -10.97 0.75
C PRO A 181 14.30 -9.58 0.18
N GLY A 182 13.01 -9.26 0.02
CA GLY A 182 12.55 -7.95 -0.44
C GLY A 182 12.89 -6.82 0.54
N HIS A 183 12.91 -7.08 1.85
CA HIS A 183 13.28 -6.07 2.85
C HIS A 183 14.76 -5.68 2.73
N GLU A 184 15.64 -6.63 2.40
CA GLU A 184 17.05 -6.37 2.14
C GLU A 184 17.23 -5.39 0.97
N ILE A 185 16.50 -5.60 -0.12
CA ILE A 185 16.50 -4.70 -1.28
C ILE A 185 16.05 -3.29 -0.89
N VAL A 186 14.94 -3.16 -0.15
CA VAL A 186 14.43 -1.86 0.31
C VAL A 186 15.45 -1.14 1.19
N LYS A 187 16.07 -1.84 2.13
CA LYS A 187 17.11 -1.28 3.02
C LYS A 187 18.30 -0.76 2.23
N PHE A 188 18.78 -1.53 1.24
CA PHE A 188 19.89 -1.11 0.39
C PHE A 188 19.58 0.19 -0.38
N TYR A 189 18.43 0.28 -1.05
CA TYR A 189 18.12 1.47 -1.85
C TYR A 189 17.75 2.70 -1.00
N LEU A 190 17.22 2.51 0.22
CA LEU A 190 17.07 3.61 1.17
C LEU A 190 18.43 4.15 1.65
N PHE A 191 19.39 3.26 1.95
CA PHE A 191 20.76 3.67 2.24
C PHE A 191 21.38 4.40 1.05
N TYR A 192 21.24 3.86 -0.16
CA TYR A 192 21.75 4.46 -1.39
C TYR A 192 21.19 5.88 -1.62
N GLU A 193 19.88 6.08 -1.44
CA GLU A 193 19.27 7.41 -1.52
C GLU A 193 19.90 8.38 -0.51
N ARG A 194 19.97 7.98 0.77
CA ARG A 194 20.54 8.81 1.85
C ARG A 194 22.01 9.12 1.61
N TRP A 195 22.78 8.16 1.10
CA TRP A 195 24.19 8.33 0.75
C TRP A 195 24.36 9.41 -0.32
N ARG A 196 23.57 9.37 -1.39
CA ARG A 196 23.60 10.38 -2.46
C ARG A 196 23.07 11.75 -2.03
N ARG A 197 22.23 11.79 -1.00
CA ARG A 197 21.76 13.04 -0.36
C ARG A 197 22.68 13.59 0.72
N ALA A 198 23.73 12.85 1.11
CA ALA A 198 24.60 13.16 2.25
C ALA A 198 23.84 13.24 3.59
N GLU A 199 22.86 12.34 3.78
CA GLU A 199 22.05 12.22 5.02
C GLU A 199 22.56 11.13 5.97
N VAL A 200 23.59 10.40 5.55
CA VAL A 200 24.35 9.45 6.37
C VAL A 200 25.80 9.90 6.43
N GLU A 201 26.52 9.48 7.46
CA GLU A 201 27.94 9.82 7.61
C GLU A 201 28.77 9.29 6.44
N ASN A 202 29.65 10.14 5.90
CA ASN A 202 30.64 9.73 4.88
C ASN A 202 31.77 8.92 5.52
N SER A 203 31.46 7.71 5.99
CA SER A 203 32.43 6.81 6.60
C SER A 203 32.77 5.65 5.67
N ASP A 204 34.06 5.40 5.49
CA ASP A 204 34.54 4.21 4.76
C ASP A 204 34.01 2.93 5.42
N GLN A 205 33.79 2.94 6.74
CA GLN A 205 33.19 1.84 7.49
C GLN A 205 31.81 1.43 6.95
N SER A 206 31.00 2.38 6.47
CA SER A 206 29.67 2.08 5.91
C SER A 206 29.78 1.33 4.58
N LEU A 207 30.72 1.74 3.73
CA LEU A 207 30.99 1.06 2.46
C LEU A 207 31.60 -0.33 2.68
N GLU A 208 32.50 -0.48 3.65
CA GLU A 208 33.08 -1.78 4.00
C GLU A 208 32.02 -2.75 4.54
N LYS A 209 31.03 -2.27 5.31
CA LYS A 209 29.87 -3.08 5.71
C LYS A 209 29.05 -3.56 4.51
N LEU A 210 28.84 -2.70 3.50
CA LEU A 210 28.17 -3.10 2.26
C LEU A 210 28.97 -4.12 1.46
N LYS A 211 30.30 -3.94 1.34
CA LYS A 211 31.17 -4.92 0.69
C LYS A 211 31.14 -6.27 1.41
N ALA A 212 31.08 -6.26 2.74
CA ALA A 212 30.99 -7.47 3.55
C ALA A 212 29.68 -8.26 3.32
N VAL A 213 28.64 -7.64 2.75
CA VAL A 213 27.41 -8.34 2.30
C VAL A 213 27.42 -8.75 0.84
N CYS A 214 28.41 -8.34 0.06
CA CYS A 214 28.60 -8.80 -1.31
C CYS A 214 29.50 -10.03 -1.36
N TYR A 215 29.13 -11.03 -2.14
CA TYR A 215 30.01 -12.16 -2.44
C TYR A 215 31.31 -11.65 -3.11
N PRO A 216 32.50 -12.17 -2.75
CA PRO A 216 33.77 -11.66 -3.30
C PRO A 216 33.85 -11.69 -4.83
N SER A 217 33.28 -12.72 -5.46
CA SER A 217 33.19 -12.85 -6.92
C SER A 217 31.81 -12.46 -7.45
N GLY A 218 31.03 -11.70 -6.67
CA GLY A 218 29.71 -11.27 -7.06
C GLY A 218 29.75 -10.21 -8.14
N VAL A 219 28.76 -10.22 -9.02
CA VAL A 219 28.77 -9.45 -10.27
C VAL A 219 27.56 -8.52 -10.37
N PHE A 220 27.80 -7.32 -10.86
CA PHE A 220 26.78 -6.38 -11.32
C PHE A 220 26.81 -6.27 -12.85
N ILE A 221 25.68 -6.53 -13.50
CA ILE A 221 25.46 -6.27 -14.93
C ILE A 221 24.68 -4.96 -15.04
N HIS A 222 25.35 -3.94 -15.56
CA HIS A 222 24.78 -2.62 -15.82
C HIS A 222 23.77 -2.67 -16.98
N PRO A 223 22.75 -1.79 -17.04
CA PRO A 223 21.81 -1.73 -18.16
C PRO A 223 22.42 -1.53 -19.55
N SER A 224 23.67 -1.05 -19.63
CA SER A 224 24.43 -0.96 -20.88
C SER A 224 25.08 -2.28 -21.31
N GLY A 225 24.90 -3.37 -20.56
CA GLY A 225 25.54 -4.67 -20.77
C GLY A 225 26.95 -4.80 -20.21
N VAL A 226 27.48 -3.76 -19.54
CA VAL A 226 28.83 -3.81 -18.94
C VAL A 226 28.78 -4.58 -17.63
N GLU A 227 29.63 -5.59 -17.52
CA GLU A 227 29.82 -6.39 -16.31
C GLU A 227 30.90 -5.79 -15.41
N ARG A 228 30.64 -5.72 -14.10
CA ARG A 228 31.60 -5.25 -13.09
C ARG A 228 31.49 -6.04 -11.78
N PRO A 229 32.58 -6.22 -11.03
CA PRO A 229 32.50 -6.76 -9.68
C PRO A 229 31.62 -5.90 -8.76
N LEU A 230 30.79 -6.53 -7.90
CA LEU A 230 29.94 -5.80 -6.95
C LEU A 230 30.75 -4.90 -6.02
N HIS A 231 31.92 -5.36 -5.57
CA HIS A 231 32.82 -4.60 -4.70
C HIS A 231 33.31 -3.30 -5.35
N ASP A 232 33.56 -3.33 -6.66
CA ASP A 232 33.95 -2.14 -7.42
C ASP A 232 32.79 -1.17 -7.56
N CYS A 233 31.58 -1.67 -7.80
CA CYS A 233 30.37 -0.86 -7.83
C CYS A 233 30.12 -0.17 -6.47
N ILE A 234 30.29 -0.89 -5.35
CA ILE A 234 30.16 -0.30 -3.99
C ILE A 234 31.26 0.76 -3.76
N SER A 235 32.48 0.48 -4.20
CA SER A 235 33.58 1.45 -4.09
C SER A 235 33.30 2.72 -4.91
N ALA A 236 32.70 2.57 -6.10
CA ALA A 236 32.29 3.69 -6.94
C ALA A 236 31.19 4.57 -6.32
N MET A 237 30.42 4.06 -5.34
CA MET A 237 29.44 4.87 -4.60
C MET A 237 30.09 6.03 -3.85
N LYS A 238 31.38 5.94 -3.50
CA LYS A 238 32.11 7.06 -2.87
C LYS A 238 32.09 8.32 -3.74
N ASN A 239 32.11 8.16 -5.07
CA ASN A 239 32.10 9.26 -6.02
C ASN A 239 30.73 9.94 -6.14
N CYS A 240 29.64 9.30 -5.69
CA CYS A 240 28.30 9.87 -5.73
C CYS A 240 27.80 10.37 -4.37
N TYR A 241 28.63 10.34 -3.31
CA TYR A 241 28.23 10.86 -2.00
C TYR A 241 27.82 12.33 -2.08
N GLY A 242 26.62 12.66 -1.60
CA GLY A 242 26.13 14.03 -1.61
C GLY A 242 25.98 14.68 -2.99
N ASN A 243 26.03 13.91 -4.09
CA ASN A 243 25.92 14.47 -5.45
C ASN A 243 24.51 14.97 -5.79
N LYS A 244 23.51 14.59 -4.99
CA LYS A 244 22.10 14.97 -5.14
C LYS A 244 21.52 15.43 -3.79
N ARG A 245 22.18 16.39 -3.12
CA ARG A 245 21.82 16.90 -1.78
C ARG A 245 20.33 17.24 -1.58
N LYS A 246 19.64 17.67 -2.64
CA LYS A 246 18.18 17.89 -2.64
C LYS A 246 17.56 17.31 -3.92
N GLY A 247 16.38 16.71 -3.79
CA GLY A 247 15.53 16.34 -4.93
C GLY A 247 15.76 14.95 -5.54
N LEU A 248 16.59 14.09 -4.92
CA LEU A 248 16.65 12.68 -5.30
C LEU A 248 15.66 11.86 -4.47
N ARG A 249 14.84 11.07 -5.15
CA ARG A 249 14.01 10.03 -4.55
C ARG A 249 14.28 8.71 -5.25
N VAL A 250 14.57 7.68 -4.47
CA VAL A 250 14.78 6.30 -4.96
C VAL A 250 13.75 5.41 -4.28
N TRP A 251 13.10 4.56 -5.06
CA TRP A 251 12.20 3.54 -4.53
C TRP A 251 12.24 2.28 -5.39
N VAL A 252 11.78 1.19 -4.80
CA VAL A 252 11.59 -0.09 -5.48
C VAL A 252 10.10 -0.39 -5.55
N ASP A 253 9.64 -0.86 -6.71
CA ASP A 253 8.27 -1.23 -6.98
C ASP A 253 8.20 -2.68 -7.46
N ARG A 254 7.02 -3.31 -7.34
CA ARG A 254 6.75 -4.68 -7.79
C ARG A 254 7.77 -5.71 -7.29
N VAL A 255 8.21 -5.55 -6.04
CA VAL A 255 9.17 -6.46 -5.40
C VAL A 255 8.53 -7.84 -5.29
N SER A 256 9.18 -8.83 -5.89
CA SER A 256 8.79 -10.23 -5.84
C SER A 256 10.00 -11.08 -5.53
N SER A 257 9.84 -12.08 -4.68
CA SER A 257 10.88 -13.03 -4.30
C SER A 257 10.42 -14.44 -4.59
N ALA A 258 11.34 -15.26 -5.12
CA ALA A 258 11.13 -16.68 -5.35
C ALA A 258 12.36 -17.44 -4.83
N GLN A 259 12.14 -18.42 -3.97
CA GLN A 259 13.21 -19.30 -3.51
C GLN A 259 13.57 -20.27 -4.65
N ILE A 260 14.84 -20.29 -5.04
CA ILE A 260 15.34 -21.14 -6.15
C ILE A 260 16.22 -22.30 -5.67
N SER A 261 16.71 -22.25 -4.42
CA SER A 261 17.35 -23.36 -3.71
C SER A 261 17.08 -23.25 -2.20
N SER A 262 17.57 -24.20 -1.41
CA SER A 262 17.45 -24.18 0.05
C SER A 262 17.94 -22.89 0.72
N ASP A 263 18.94 -22.22 0.15
CA ASP A 263 19.55 -21.01 0.70
C ASP A 263 19.58 -19.83 -0.28
N THR A 264 19.05 -19.99 -1.49
CA THR A 264 19.21 -18.99 -2.56
C THR A 264 17.84 -18.49 -3.05
N TRP A 265 17.78 -17.17 -3.22
CA TRP A 265 16.59 -16.43 -3.58
C TRP A 265 16.81 -15.60 -4.84
N LEU A 266 15.83 -15.63 -5.72
CA LEU A 266 15.71 -14.73 -6.87
C LEU A 266 14.74 -13.61 -6.50
N VAL A 267 15.21 -12.36 -6.52
CA VAL A 267 14.37 -11.19 -6.25
C VAL A 267 14.28 -10.33 -7.51
N LYS A 268 13.06 -9.96 -7.90
CA LYS A 268 12.80 -9.08 -9.04
C LYS A 268 12.02 -7.85 -8.59
N PHE A 269 12.40 -6.70 -9.08
CA PHE A 269 11.75 -5.43 -8.78
C PHE A 269 12.07 -4.39 -9.85
N ASP A 270 11.30 -3.32 -9.88
CA ASP A 270 11.57 -2.16 -10.71
C ASP A 270 12.16 -1.07 -9.80
N LYS A 271 13.39 -0.64 -10.08
CA LYS A 271 14.10 0.41 -9.34
C LYS A 271 13.85 1.75 -10.05
N TRP A 272 13.32 2.70 -9.31
CA TRP A 272 13.03 4.04 -9.78
C TRP A 272 13.95 5.07 -9.14
N GLU A 273 14.41 6.02 -9.94
CA GLU A 273 15.03 7.25 -9.46
C GLU A 273 14.29 8.46 -10.03
N LEU A 274 13.95 9.41 -9.16
CA LEU A 274 13.46 10.73 -9.52
C LEU A 274 14.50 11.76 -9.08
N SER A 275 14.99 12.58 -10.00
CA SER A 275 15.93 13.65 -9.74
C SER A 275 15.49 14.91 -10.49
N GLY A 276 14.81 15.83 -9.81
CA GLY A 276 14.17 16.98 -10.47
C GLY A 276 12.94 16.51 -11.25
N GLU A 277 12.88 16.81 -12.55
CA GLU A 277 11.80 16.36 -13.44
C GLU A 277 12.14 15.04 -14.18
N GLU A 278 13.38 14.56 -14.04
CA GLU A 278 13.80 13.32 -14.68
C GLU A 278 13.51 12.12 -13.79
N TRP A 279 12.66 11.23 -14.30
CA TRP A 279 12.43 9.88 -13.82
C TRP A 279 13.17 8.84 -14.66
N GLN A 280 13.79 7.89 -13.98
CA GLN A 280 14.52 6.78 -14.60
C GLN A 280 14.12 5.47 -13.93
N CYS A 281 14.04 4.41 -14.73
CA CYS A 281 13.63 3.11 -14.24
C CYS A 281 14.43 1.98 -14.87
N CYS A 282 14.87 1.04 -14.03
CA CYS A 282 15.39 -0.24 -14.49
C CYS A 282 14.65 -1.40 -13.83
N ARG A 283 14.40 -2.44 -14.62
CA ARG A 283 14.03 -3.74 -14.09
C ARG A 283 15.29 -4.40 -13.56
N THR A 284 15.26 -4.75 -12.28
CA THR A 284 16.40 -5.32 -11.56
C THR A 284 16.08 -6.75 -11.12
N THR A 285 17.04 -7.64 -11.34
CA THR A 285 17.04 -9.01 -10.84
C THR A 285 18.24 -9.20 -9.93
N VAL A 286 18.03 -9.72 -8.72
CA VAL A 286 19.07 -9.96 -7.73
C VAL A 286 19.03 -11.41 -7.31
N ILE A 287 20.21 -12.03 -7.19
CA ILE A 287 20.38 -13.34 -6.56
C ILE A 287 20.98 -13.11 -5.17
N LEU A 288 20.23 -13.51 -4.14
CA LEU A 288 20.61 -13.41 -2.74
C LEU A 288 20.83 -14.82 -2.18
N ARG A 289 21.86 -15.00 -1.36
CA ARG A 289 22.06 -16.22 -0.56
C ARG A 289 21.84 -15.92 0.92
N SER A 290 20.96 -16.66 1.57
CA SER A 290 20.74 -16.59 3.02
C SER A 290 22.02 -16.98 3.76
N ARG A 291 22.37 -16.23 4.81
CA ARG A 291 23.48 -16.57 5.70
C ARG A 291 23.03 -17.64 6.70
N ALA A 292 23.92 -18.57 7.04
CA ALA A 292 23.63 -19.57 8.05
C ALA A 292 23.41 -18.89 9.42
N ALA A 293 22.46 -19.43 10.20
CA ALA A 293 22.02 -18.89 11.49
C ALA A 293 23.16 -18.62 12.50
N SER A 294 24.34 -19.22 12.32
CA SER A 294 25.50 -19.05 13.19
C SER A 294 26.31 -17.77 12.96
N LEU A 295 26.09 -17.02 11.87
CA LEU A 295 26.97 -15.91 11.44
C LEU A 295 26.31 -14.53 11.41
N SER A 296 25.01 -14.43 11.71
CA SER A 296 24.08 -13.27 11.64
C SER A 296 22.95 -13.50 10.63
N ASP A 297 21.74 -13.11 11.02
CA ASP A 297 20.59 -13.04 10.11
C ASP A 297 20.90 -12.05 8.98
N GLY A 298 20.73 -12.48 7.73
CA GLY A 298 20.94 -11.62 6.57
C GLY A 298 21.18 -12.36 5.27
N PHE A 299 21.46 -11.58 4.23
CA PHE A 299 21.68 -12.09 2.88
C PHE A 299 23.07 -11.68 2.37
N THR A 300 23.63 -12.52 1.52
CA THR A 300 24.82 -12.23 0.72
C THR A 300 24.40 -11.99 -0.72
N TRP A 301 24.76 -10.83 -1.26
CA TRP A 301 24.48 -10.43 -2.64
C TRP A 301 25.43 -11.15 -3.59
N MET A 302 24.89 -12.04 -4.42
CA MET A 302 25.66 -12.88 -5.34
C MET A 302 25.72 -12.27 -6.74
N HIS A 303 24.61 -11.72 -7.20
CA HIS A 303 24.48 -11.21 -8.55
C HIS A 303 23.40 -10.13 -8.60
N VAL A 304 23.64 -9.08 -9.38
CA VAL A 304 22.66 -8.02 -9.67
C VAL A 304 22.69 -7.77 -11.17
N HIS A 305 21.53 -7.81 -11.81
CA HIS A 305 21.40 -7.48 -13.22
C HIS A 305 20.28 -6.48 -13.39
N GLN A 306 20.59 -5.38 -14.07
CA GLN A 306 19.63 -4.35 -14.41
C GLN A 306 19.46 -4.21 -15.91
N THR A 307 18.24 -3.91 -16.31
CA THR A 307 17.90 -3.58 -17.70
C THR A 307 17.01 -2.34 -17.69
N TRP A 308 17.26 -1.39 -18.59
CA TRP A 308 16.41 -0.21 -18.72
C TRP A 308 14.97 -0.62 -19.01
N LEU A 309 14.01 -0.01 -18.32
CA LEU A 309 12.62 -0.09 -18.72
C LEU A 309 12.43 0.78 -19.97
N GLU A 310 11.64 0.30 -20.94
CA GLU A 310 11.43 0.99 -22.21
C GLU A 310 10.99 2.45 -22.01
N GLY A 311 11.61 3.37 -22.73
CA GLY A 311 11.35 4.82 -22.62
C GLY A 311 11.83 5.48 -21.32
N SER A 312 12.42 4.73 -20.38
CA SER A 312 12.79 5.20 -19.02
C SER A 312 14.30 5.29 -18.78
N GLY A 313 15.10 5.17 -19.85
CA GLY A 313 16.56 5.23 -19.79
C GLY A 313 17.09 6.65 -19.66
N ALA A 314 18.18 6.82 -18.89
CA ALA A 314 18.89 8.09 -18.77
C ALA A 314 19.46 8.57 -20.12
N LYS A 315 19.32 9.86 -20.45
CA LYS A 315 20.05 10.49 -21.57
C LYS A 315 21.57 10.46 -21.37
N ASN A 316 22.01 10.52 -20.11
CA ASN A 316 23.40 10.35 -19.73
C ASN A 316 23.54 9.20 -18.73
N GLN A 317 24.00 8.04 -19.22
CA GLN A 317 24.09 6.79 -18.45
C GLN A 317 25.36 6.69 -17.60
N THR A 318 26.31 7.63 -17.72
CA THR A 318 27.62 7.57 -17.03
C THR A 318 27.54 7.65 -15.51
N ASN A 319 26.43 8.15 -14.97
CA ASN A 319 26.24 8.33 -13.53
C ASN A 319 25.25 7.33 -12.92
N TRP A 320 24.75 6.36 -13.69
CA TRP A 320 23.87 5.32 -13.15
C TRP A 320 24.68 4.29 -12.37
N LEU A 321 24.37 4.16 -11.08
CA LEU A 321 25.00 3.23 -10.16
C LEU A 321 23.92 2.46 -9.43
N PHE A 322 24.06 1.13 -9.41
CA PHE A 322 23.17 0.18 -8.75
C PHE A 322 21.69 0.31 -9.07
#